data_AF-A0A1B1TG38-F1
#
_entry.id   AF-A0A1B1TG38-F1
#
_cell.length_a   1.000
_cell.length_b   1.000
_cell.length_c   1.000
_cell.angle_alpha   90.00
_cell.angle_beta   90.00
_cell.angle_gamma   90.00
#
_symmetry.space_group_name_H-M   'P 1'
#
loop_
_entity.id
_entity.type
_entity.pdbx_description
1 polymer ?
#
loop_
_entity_poly.entity_id
_entity_poly.type
_entity_poly.pdbx_seq_one_letter_code
_entity_poly.pdbx_strand_id
1 'polypeptide(L)'
;MLTSKGELLNELYQARFDRLKEIATSYQMPKNGPVESLRAKLIANLILDEWDLGRTEIKSLKNKDIGEILGVFGIKKSGSIRERRQRLYLHLHEDPKQLTPEKLDSLNKNQLHDLCKILQLPLTGDKQSLLVRVAGVLASQQGSWGKVKKTLRRPKSSQNIATIPSPSEETETINSELEDSMKTSVEEFVTSRRLDI
;
A
#
# COMPACT_ATOMS: atom_id res chain seq x y z
N MET A 1 25.12 4.18 18.30
CA MET A 1 25.17 4.64 16.89
C MET A 1 23.73 4.88 16.44
N LEU A 2 23.42 6.08 15.96
CA LEU A 2 22.15 6.36 15.29
C LEU A 2 22.24 5.75 13.89
N THR A 3 21.70 4.55 13.69
CA THR A 3 21.52 3.97 12.36
C THR A 3 20.60 4.90 11.58
N SER A 4 20.98 5.31 10.37
CA SER A 4 20.10 6.17 9.56
C SER A 4 18.81 5.41 9.23
N LYS A 5 17.65 6.10 9.16
CA LYS A 5 16.37 5.44 8.81
C LYS A 5 16.49 4.64 7.49
N GLY A 6 17.30 5.11 6.54
CA GLY A 6 17.58 4.41 5.27
C GLY A 6 18.31 3.07 5.44
N GLU A 7 19.33 3.01 6.31
CA GLU A 7 20.04 1.76 6.63
C GLU A 7 19.13 0.77 7.35
N LEU A 8 18.36 1.25 8.33
CA LEU A 8 17.38 0.43 9.05
C LEU A 8 16.31 -0.13 8.11
N LEU A 9 15.80 0.70 7.19
CA LEU A 9 14.82 0.26 6.19
C LEU A 9 15.40 -0.86 5.31
N ASN A 10 16.66 -0.74 4.90
CA ASN A 10 17.33 -1.77 4.10
C ASN A 10 17.53 -3.07 4.91
N GLU A 11 17.91 -2.97 6.19
CA GLU A 11 17.96 -4.12 7.10
C GLU A 11 16.59 -4.79 7.21
N LEU A 12 15.52 -4.02 7.43
CA LEU A 12 14.16 -4.54 7.56
C LEU A 12 13.70 -5.31 6.31
N TYR A 13 14.05 -4.86 5.11
CA TYR A 13 13.72 -5.59 3.88
C TYR A 13 14.37 -6.96 3.81
N GLN A 14 15.63 -7.07 4.22
CA GLN A 14 16.44 -8.28 4.04
C GLN A 14 16.39 -9.23 5.25
N ALA A 15 16.07 -8.71 6.43
CA ALA A 15 16.06 -9.43 7.69
C ALA A 15 15.14 -10.67 7.65
N ARG A 16 15.66 -11.77 8.20
CA ARG A 16 14.90 -12.99 8.47
C ARG A 16 13.97 -12.80 9.68
N PHE A 17 13.05 -13.73 9.88
CA PHE A 17 12.02 -13.57 10.90
C PHE A 17 12.57 -13.42 12.32
N ASP A 18 13.61 -14.19 12.67
CA ASP A 18 14.22 -14.12 14.01
C ASP A 18 14.86 -12.74 14.25
N ARG A 19 15.58 -12.22 13.25
CA ARG A 19 16.11 -10.85 13.28
C ARG A 19 15.03 -9.79 13.42
N LEU A 20 13.91 -9.92 12.69
CA LEU A 20 12.77 -9.01 12.84
C LEU A 20 12.17 -9.07 14.26
N LYS A 21 12.14 -10.23 14.90
CA LYS A 21 11.67 -10.38 16.29
C LYS A 21 12.63 -9.76 17.29
N GLU A 22 13.94 -9.86 17.07
CA GLU A 22 14.97 -9.18 17.87
C GLU A 22 14.76 -7.67 17.80
N ILE A 23 14.63 -7.10 16.59
CA ILE A 23 14.37 -5.68 16.38
C ILE A 23 13.05 -5.29 17.05
N ALA A 24 11.97 -6.05 16.85
CA ALA A 24 10.71 -5.76 17.52
C ALA A 24 10.84 -5.77 19.06
N THR A 25 11.67 -6.65 19.62
CA THR A 25 11.91 -6.70 21.07
C THR A 25 12.69 -5.48 21.55
N SER A 26 13.71 -5.02 20.81
CA SER A 26 14.49 -3.83 21.18
C SER A 26 13.64 -2.55 21.17
N TYR A 27 12.65 -2.48 20.29
CA TYR A 27 11.69 -1.36 20.20
C TYR A 27 10.39 -1.62 20.96
N GLN A 28 10.31 -2.65 21.81
CA GLN A 28 9.15 -2.97 22.67
C GLN A 28 7.83 -3.15 21.89
N MET A 29 7.92 -3.67 20.66
CA MET A 29 6.81 -3.91 19.77
C MET A 29 6.29 -5.37 19.84
N PRO A 30 4.98 -5.59 19.60
CA PRO A 30 4.41 -6.92 19.57
C PRO A 30 4.91 -7.73 18.36
N LYS A 31 5.30 -8.98 18.61
CA LYS A 31 5.89 -9.91 17.61
C LYS A 31 4.85 -10.75 16.85
N ASN A 32 3.62 -10.25 16.76
CA ASN A 32 2.47 -11.03 16.30
C ASN A 32 2.31 -11.02 14.77
N GLY A 33 2.00 -12.18 14.22
CA GLY A 33 1.66 -12.37 12.80
C GLY A 33 2.79 -13.00 11.97
N PRO A 34 2.55 -13.19 10.66
CA PRO A 34 3.56 -13.71 9.75
C PRO A 34 4.70 -12.71 9.53
N VAL A 35 5.81 -13.20 8.97
CA VAL A 35 7.06 -12.45 8.73
C VAL A 35 6.82 -11.09 8.06
N GLU A 36 6.03 -11.08 6.98
CA GLU A 36 5.77 -9.85 6.20
C GLU A 36 4.87 -8.86 6.97
N SER A 37 3.93 -9.34 7.79
CA SER A 37 3.12 -8.46 8.65
C SER A 37 3.97 -7.83 9.76
N LEU A 38 4.91 -8.58 10.35
CA LEU A 38 5.85 -8.02 11.33
C LEU A 38 6.77 -6.98 10.67
N ARG A 39 7.27 -7.27 9.46
CA ARG A 39 8.07 -6.31 8.69
C ARG A 39 7.30 -5.03 8.38
N ALA A 40 6.05 -5.15 7.91
CA ALA A 40 5.20 -3.98 7.64
C ALA A 40 4.99 -3.14 8.90
N LYS A 41 4.73 -3.77 10.05
CA LYS A 41 4.61 -3.06 11.34
C LYS A 41 5.90 -2.34 11.72
N LEU A 42 7.06 -2.98 11.59
CA LEU A 42 8.35 -2.36 11.90
C LEU A 42 8.63 -1.16 10.98
N ILE A 43 8.37 -1.29 9.68
CA ILE A 43 8.51 -0.17 8.74
C ILE A 43 7.56 0.97 9.11
N ALA A 44 6.30 0.67 9.42
CA ALA A 44 5.31 1.67 9.80
C ALA A 44 5.72 2.45 11.07
N ASN A 45 6.28 1.78 12.08
CA ASN A 45 6.56 2.39 13.38
C ASN A 45 7.98 2.99 13.50
N LEU A 46 8.95 2.52 12.70
CA LEU A 46 10.35 2.93 12.83
C LEU A 46 10.82 3.81 11.67
N ILE A 47 10.17 3.70 10.51
CA ILE A 47 10.57 4.40 9.28
C ILE A 47 9.54 5.46 8.89
N LEU A 48 8.25 5.14 9.05
CA LEU A 48 7.11 6.01 8.76
C LEU A 48 6.40 6.47 10.04
N ASP A 49 7.17 6.63 11.12
CA ASP A 49 6.75 7.09 12.46
C ASP A 49 6.04 8.45 12.46
N GLU A 50 6.26 9.28 11.45
CA GLU A 50 5.59 10.57 11.26
C GLU A 50 4.21 10.45 10.60
N TRP A 51 3.86 9.29 10.05
CA TRP A 51 2.60 9.06 9.34
C TRP A 51 1.57 8.35 10.23
N ASP A 52 0.36 8.89 10.29
CA ASP A 52 -0.76 8.16 10.90
C ASP A 52 -1.29 7.08 9.94
N LEU A 53 -0.79 5.87 10.14
CA LEU A 53 -1.16 4.68 9.39
C LEU A 53 -2.17 3.81 10.15
N GLY A 54 -3.01 4.43 10.99
CA GLY A 54 -4.13 3.77 11.67
C GLY A 54 -5.19 3.23 10.71
N ARG A 55 -6.00 2.28 11.18
CA ARG A 55 -7.03 1.58 10.36
C ARG A 55 -8.01 2.55 9.67
N THR A 56 -8.31 3.68 10.28
CA THR A 56 -9.26 4.68 9.77
C THR A 56 -8.61 5.87 9.08
N GLU A 57 -7.31 6.06 9.25
CA GLU A 57 -6.60 7.29 8.87
C GLU A 57 -6.05 7.23 7.44
N ILE A 58 -5.88 6.04 6.87
CA ILE A 58 -5.44 5.86 5.47
C ILE A 58 -6.31 6.62 4.45
N LYS A 59 -7.58 6.89 4.78
CA LYS A 59 -8.51 7.63 3.91
C LYS A 59 -8.19 9.13 3.81
N SER A 60 -7.47 9.71 4.77
CA SER A 60 -7.13 11.15 4.78
C SER A 60 -5.84 11.45 4.01
N LEU A 61 -4.98 10.45 3.78
CA LEU A 61 -3.73 10.59 3.05
C LEU A 61 -3.95 11.08 1.61
N LYS A 62 -3.06 11.98 1.14
CA LYS A 62 -3.05 12.49 -0.23
C LYS A 62 -2.53 11.42 -1.19
N ASN A 63 -2.91 11.53 -2.47
CA ASN A 63 -2.55 10.52 -3.48
C ASN A 63 -1.02 10.38 -3.68
N LYS A 64 -0.29 11.52 -3.63
CA LYS A 64 1.18 11.56 -3.73
C LYS A 64 1.80 10.74 -2.60
N ASP A 65 1.43 11.09 -1.37
CA ASP A 65 1.90 10.47 -0.12
C ASP A 65 1.67 8.96 -0.10
N ILE A 66 0.46 8.50 -0.46
CA ILE A 66 0.16 7.06 -0.51
C ILE A 66 1.11 6.37 -1.51
N GLY A 67 1.39 6.99 -2.65
CA GLY A 67 2.34 6.44 -3.63
C GLY A 67 3.74 6.27 -3.05
N GLU A 68 4.23 7.25 -2.29
CA GLU A 68 5.54 7.23 -1.65
C GLU A 68 5.60 6.20 -0.53
N ILE A 69 4.59 6.17 0.34
CA ILE A 69 4.42 5.19 1.42
C ILE A 69 4.40 3.76 0.86
N LEU A 70 3.62 3.50 -0.19
CA LEU A 70 3.61 2.19 -0.87
C LEU A 70 4.99 1.83 -1.44
N GLY A 71 5.77 2.83 -1.86
CA GLY A 71 7.16 2.68 -2.29
C GLY A 71 8.07 2.22 -1.14
N VAL A 72 7.95 2.83 0.04
CA VAL A 72 8.69 2.44 1.26
C VAL A 72 8.28 1.06 1.76
N PHE A 73 7.03 0.65 1.62
CA PHE A 73 6.66 -0.76 1.88
C PHE A 73 7.18 -1.73 0.81
N GLY A 74 7.71 -1.22 -0.30
CA GLY A 74 8.22 -2.05 -1.38
C GLY A 74 7.12 -2.82 -2.11
N ILE A 75 5.91 -2.26 -2.20
CA ILE A 75 4.75 -2.85 -2.88
C ILE A 75 4.35 -2.02 -4.12
N LYS A 76 3.26 -2.39 -4.80
CA LYS A 76 2.84 -1.77 -6.07
C LYS A 76 2.32 -0.35 -5.83
N LYS A 77 2.92 0.64 -6.51
CA LYS A 77 2.54 2.08 -6.43
C LYS A 77 1.38 2.47 -7.36
N SER A 78 1.18 1.75 -8.47
CA SER A 78 0.20 2.12 -9.50
C SER A 78 -1.24 1.74 -9.14
N GLY A 79 -2.20 2.34 -9.86
CA GLY A 79 -3.64 2.21 -9.61
C GLY A 79 -4.26 3.54 -9.18
N SER A 80 -5.60 3.57 -9.16
CA SER A 80 -6.40 4.68 -8.65
C SER A 80 -6.13 4.94 -7.17
N ILE A 81 -6.42 6.16 -6.69
CA ILE A 81 -6.27 6.51 -5.26
C ILE A 81 -7.01 5.51 -4.36
N ARG A 82 -8.19 5.04 -4.77
CA ARG A 82 -8.98 4.04 -4.04
C ARG A 82 -8.23 2.70 -3.94
N GLU A 83 -7.71 2.18 -5.06
CA GLU A 83 -6.94 0.93 -5.07
C GLU A 83 -5.66 1.02 -4.25
N ARG A 84 -4.99 2.18 -4.26
CA ARG A 84 -3.80 2.43 -3.46
C ARG A 84 -4.12 2.41 -1.96
N ARG A 85 -5.20 3.07 -1.53
CA ARG A 85 -5.67 3.05 -0.14
C ARG A 85 -6.05 1.65 0.33
N GLN A 86 -6.83 0.92 -0.48
CA GLN A 86 -7.20 -0.46 -0.20
C GLN A 86 -5.95 -1.34 -0.03
N ARG A 87 -4.98 -1.22 -0.94
CA ARG A 87 -3.71 -1.95 -0.88
C ARG A 87 -2.92 -1.64 0.39
N LEU A 88 -2.80 -0.37 0.75
CA LEU A 88 -2.09 0.07 1.95
C LEU A 88 -2.77 -0.50 3.21
N TYR A 89 -4.10 -0.39 3.30
CA TYR A 89 -4.87 -0.95 4.41
C TYR A 89 -4.64 -2.47 4.55
N LEU A 90 -4.83 -3.22 3.46
CA LEU A 90 -4.65 -4.67 3.45
C LEU A 90 -3.22 -5.05 3.88
N HIS A 91 -2.21 -4.32 3.39
CA HIS A 91 -0.82 -4.61 3.73
C HIS A 91 -0.48 -4.41 5.21
N LEU A 92 -1.05 -3.38 5.84
CA LEU A 92 -0.77 -3.01 7.23
C LEU A 92 -1.57 -3.82 8.25
N HIS A 93 -2.83 -4.10 7.94
CA HIS A 93 -3.80 -4.50 8.97
C HIS A 93 -4.37 -5.90 8.78
N GLU A 94 -4.14 -6.52 7.63
CA GLU A 94 -4.71 -7.80 7.28
C GLU A 94 -3.61 -8.83 6.95
N ASP A 95 -3.94 -10.11 7.15
CA ASP A 95 -3.08 -11.23 6.74
C ASP A 95 -3.63 -11.82 5.44
N PRO A 96 -2.86 -11.87 4.34
CA PRO A 96 -3.30 -12.46 3.07
C PRO A 96 -3.67 -13.94 3.16
N LYS A 97 -3.29 -14.64 4.24
CA LYS A 97 -3.70 -16.02 4.51
C LYS A 97 -5.00 -16.13 5.32
N GLN A 98 -5.41 -15.06 5.99
CA GLN A 98 -6.63 -15.04 6.82
C GLN A 98 -7.78 -14.34 6.12
N LEU A 99 -7.50 -13.23 5.45
CA LEU A 99 -8.49 -12.51 4.66
C LEU A 99 -8.45 -13.00 3.21
N THR A 100 -9.06 -14.17 2.98
CA THR A 100 -9.21 -14.79 1.65
C THR A 100 -10.68 -14.84 1.26
N PRO A 101 -11.02 -14.86 -0.05
CA PRO A 101 -12.41 -14.97 -0.51
C PRO A 101 -13.18 -16.14 0.13
N GLU A 102 -12.53 -17.29 0.26
CA GLU A 102 -13.08 -18.51 0.88
C GLU A 102 -13.46 -18.30 2.36
N LYS A 103 -12.68 -17.50 3.09
CA LYS A 103 -12.89 -17.24 4.52
C LYS A 103 -13.90 -16.12 4.79
N LEU A 104 -14.27 -15.33 3.78
CA LEU A 104 -15.20 -14.20 3.97
C LEU A 104 -16.59 -14.64 4.44
N ASP A 105 -17.04 -15.85 4.09
CA ASP A 105 -18.36 -16.31 4.51
C ASP A 105 -18.45 -16.59 6.02
N SER A 106 -17.31 -16.84 6.67
CA SER A 106 -17.24 -16.94 8.14
C SER A 106 -17.44 -15.61 8.85
N LEU A 107 -17.30 -14.47 8.15
CA LEU A 107 -17.50 -13.15 8.72
C LEU A 107 -18.99 -12.85 8.84
N ASN A 108 -19.39 -12.21 9.93
CA ASN A 108 -20.76 -11.74 10.10
C ASN A 108 -21.03 -10.46 9.27
N LYS A 109 -22.30 -10.08 9.15
CA LYS A 109 -22.71 -8.90 8.36
C LYS A 109 -22.02 -7.61 8.84
N ASN A 110 -21.85 -7.43 10.15
CA ASN A 110 -21.25 -6.22 10.71
C ASN A 110 -19.75 -6.13 10.37
N GLN A 111 -19.02 -7.24 10.46
CA GLN A 111 -17.61 -7.32 10.06
C GLN A 111 -17.44 -7.02 8.57
N LEU A 112 -18.31 -7.57 7.71
CA LEU A 112 -18.30 -7.25 6.27
C LEU A 112 -18.64 -5.78 6.02
N HIS A 113 -19.59 -5.22 6.76
CA HIS A 113 -19.95 -3.82 6.67
C HIS A 113 -18.78 -2.90 7.06
N ASP A 114 -18.06 -3.21 8.14
CA ASP A 114 -16.87 -2.48 8.56
C ASP A 114 -15.75 -2.56 7.52
N LEU A 115 -15.52 -3.75 6.94
CA LEU A 115 -14.58 -3.89 5.82
C LEU A 115 -15.01 -3.06 4.60
N CYS A 116 -16.29 -3.07 4.23
CA CYS A 116 -16.79 -2.22 3.16
C CYS A 116 -16.57 -0.72 3.45
N LYS A 117 -16.79 -0.29 4.69
CA LYS A 117 -16.58 1.10 5.13
C LYS A 117 -15.11 1.51 4.95
N ILE A 118 -14.19 0.66 5.41
CA ILE A 118 -12.76 0.95 5.33
C ILE A 118 -12.26 0.89 3.88
N LEU A 119 -12.72 -0.09 3.10
CA LEU A 119 -12.35 -0.27 1.70
C LEU A 119 -13.06 0.68 0.74
N GLN A 120 -13.86 1.63 1.26
CA GLN A 120 -14.60 2.65 0.49
C GLN A 120 -15.54 2.02 -0.56
N LEU A 121 -16.28 1.01 -0.12
CA LEU A 121 -17.27 0.28 -0.91
C LEU A 121 -18.69 0.69 -0.50
N PRO A 122 -19.69 0.52 -1.38
CA PRO A 122 -21.09 0.71 -1.00
C PRO A 122 -21.47 -0.16 0.22
N LEU A 123 -22.18 0.44 1.18
CA LEU A 123 -22.57 -0.18 2.45
C LEU A 123 -23.96 -0.82 2.43
N THR A 124 -24.72 -0.62 1.36
CA THR A 124 -26.10 -1.08 1.22
C THR A 124 -26.18 -2.55 0.78
N GLY A 125 -27.26 -3.23 1.16
CA GLY A 125 -27.53 -4.61 0.75
C GLY A 125 -27.46 -5.61 1.90
N ASP A 126 -27.61 -6.88 1.54
CA ASP A 126 -27.55 -8.03 2.45
C ASP A 126 -26.11 -8.53 2.65
N LYS A 127 -25.93 -9.55 3.51
CA LYS A 127 -24.61 -10.11 3.84
C LYS A 127 -23.86 -10.53 2.57
N GLN A 128 -24.56 -11.17 1.63
CA GLN A 128 -23.95 -11.69 0.40
C GLN A 128 -23.50 -10.55 -0.53
N SER A 129 -24.30 -9.48 -0.65
CA SER A 129 -23.90 -8.28 -1.42
C SER A 129 -22.61 -7.65 -0.88
N LEU A 130 -22.47 -7.53 0.44
CA LEU A 130 -21.24 -7.00 1.05
C LEU A 130 -20.06 -7.95 0.84
N LEU A 131 -20.27 -9.25 1.03
CA LEU A 131 -19.26 -10.28 0.84
C LEU A 131 -18.67 -10.24 -0.58
N VAL A 132 -19.52 -10.24 -1.61
CA VAL A 132 -19.09 -10.22 -3.02
C VAL A 132 -18.25 -8.99 -3.33
N ARG A 133 -18.58 -7.82 -2.77
CA ARG A 133 -17.79 -6.59 -2.98
C ARG A 133 -16.42 -6.69 -2.33
N VAL A 134 -16.33 -7.19 -1.10
CA VAL A 134 -15.04 -7.40 -0.42
C VAL A 134 -14.22 -8.43 -1.18
N ALA A 135 -14.83 -9.54 -1.62
CA ALA A 135 -14.18 -10.55 -2.45
C ALA A 135 -13.61 -9.96 -3.74
N GLY A 136 -14.36 -9.08 -4.41
CA GLY A 136 -13.90 -8.37 -5.61
C GLY A 136 -12.65 -7.51 -5.36
N VAL A 137 -12.55 -6.85 -4.20
CA VAL A 137 -11.33 -6.11 -3.82
C VAL A 137 -10.16 -7.04 -3.55
N LEU A 138 -10.38 -8.16 -2.84
CA LEU A 138 -9.32 -9.14 -2.59
C LEU A 138 -8.79 -9.75 -3.90
N ALA A 139 -9.68 -10.03 -4.85
CA ALA A 139 -9.32 -10.52 -6.18
C ALA A 139 -8.51 -9.48 -6.97
N SER A 140 -8.95 -8.22 -7.02
CA SER A 140 -8.24 -7.17 -7.78
C SER A 140 -6.88 -6.81 -7.17
N GLN A 141 -6.72 -6.99 -5.85
CA GLN A 141 -5.47 -6.74 -5.14
C GLN A 141 -4.58 -7.98 -5.04
N GLN A 142 -5.00 -9.13 -5.55
CA GLN A 142 -4.25 -10.38 -5.41
C GLN A 142 -2.79 -10.22 -5.86
N GLY A 143 -1.85 -10.61 -5.00
CA GLY A 143 -0.42 -10.51 -5.26
C GLY A 143 0.17 -9.07 -5.24
N SER A 144 -0.65 -8.04 -5.03
CA SER A 144 -0.21 -6.64 -5.00
C SER A 144 0.06 -6.09 -3.59
N TRP A 145 -0.24 -6.88 -2.54
CA TRP A 145 -0.01 -6.53 -1.13
C TRP A 145 0.57 -7.73 -0.36
N GLY A 146 0.96 -7.49 0.89
CA GLY A 146 1.38 -8.55 1.83
C GLY A 146 2.77 -9.15 1.56
N LYS A 147 3.48 -8.71 0.50
CA LYS A 147 4.85 -9.16 0.21
C LYS A 147 5.69 -8.00 -0.33
N VAL A 148 6.86 -7.78 0.28
CA VAL A 148 7.88 -6.87 -0.25
C VAL A 148 8.44 -7.41 -1.57
N LYS A 149 8.71 -6.51 -2.53
CA LYS A 149 9.36 -6.83 -3.82
C LYS A 149 10.66 -7.62 -3.63
N LYS A 150 10.86 -8.63 -4.47
CA LYS A 150 12.05 -9.51 -4.43
C LYS A 150 13.38 -8.73 -4.55
N THR A 151 13.40 -7.67 -5.36
CA THR A 151 14.59 -6.83 -5.58
C THR A 151 15.05 -6.10 -4.33
N LEU A 152 14.15 -5.77 -3.40
CA LEU A 152 14.49 -5.13 -2.12
C LEU A 152 14.97 -6.15 -1.09
N ARG A 153 14.43 -7.38 -1.13
CA ARG A 153 14.89 -8.48 -0.25
C ARG A 153 16.25 -9.05 -0.68
N ARG A 154 16.63 -8.90 -1.95
CA ARG A 154 17.91 -9.35 -2.50
C ARG A 154 18.42 -8.31 -3.49
N PRO A 155 19.00 -7.19 -3.00
CA PRO A 155 19.53 -6.16 -3.87
C PRO A 155 20.67 -6.72 -4.72
N LYS A 156 20.63 -6.48 -6.03
CA LYS A 156 21.72 -6.81 -6.97
C LYS A 156 22.81 -5.72 -6.99
N SER A 157 22.50 -4.53 -6.48
CA SER A 157 23.37 -3.36 -6.34
C SER A 157 22.94 -2.58 -5.10
N SER A 158 23.88 -1.94 -4.41
CA SER A 158 23.69 -1.19 -3.16
C SER A 158 22.90 0.12 -3.30
N GLN A 159 22.42 0.48 -4.50
CA GLN A 159 21.96 1.84 -4.81
C GLN A 159 20.44 2.10 -4.81
N ASN A 160 19.61 1.28 -4.18
CA ASN A 160 18.16 1.56 -4.11
C ASN A 160 17.68 1.71 -2.67
N ILE A 161 18.12 2.77 -1.98
CA ILE A 161 17.48 3.21 -0.75
C ILE A 161 16.26 4.04 -1.17
N ALA A 162 15.06 3.59 -0.78
CA ALA A 162 13.85 4.36 -1.04
C ALA A 162 13.91 5.67 -0.26
N THR A 163 13.62 6.79 -0.92
CA THR A 163 13.42 8.08 -0.24
C THR A 163 12.26 7.92 0.75
N ILE A 164 12.53 8.22 2.02
CA ILE A 164 11.52 8.15 3.08
C ILE A 164 10.72 9.46 3.02
N PRO A 165 9.40 9.39 2.78
CA PRO A 165 8.56 10.58 2.72
C PRO A 165 8.32 11.10 4.14
N SER A 166 8.26 12.42 4.28
CA SER A 166 7.85 13.10 5.51
C SER A 166 6.54 13.86 5.23
N PRO A 167 5.63 13.99 6.22
CA PRO A 167 4.42 14.78 6.08
C PRO A 167 4.77 16.29 6.13
N SER A 168 5.40 16.80 5.06
CA SER A 168 5.66 18.23 4.89
C SER A 168 4.69 18.81 3.87
N GLU A 169 4.14 19.98 4.19
CA GLU A 169 3.33 20.80 3.27
C GLU A 169 4.17 21.13 2.02
N GLU A 170 3.56 20.92 0.85
CA GLU A 170 3.99 21.42 -0.45
C GLU A 170 5.48 21.20 -0.81
N THR A 171 5.75 20.04 -1.40
CA THR A 171 6.76 20.01 -2.46
C THR A 171 6.06 19.70 -3.78
N GLU A 172 5.62 20.76 -4.44
CA GLU A 172 5.54 20.76 -5.90
C GLU A 172 6.95 20.43 -6.41
N THR A 173 7.16 19.19 -6.83
CA THR A 173 8.37 18.79 -7.56
C THR A 173 7.94 17.96 -8.74
N ILE A 174 7.65 18.70 -9.82
CA ILE A 174 7.99 18.43 -11.21
C ILE A 174 7.70 16.99 -11.67
N ASN A 175 6.48 16.79 -12.18
CA ASN A 175 6.18 15.79 -13.20
C ASN A 175 5.05 16.29 -14.13
N SER A 176 4.99 17.60 -14.38
CA SER A 176 4.03 18.22 -15.30
C SER A 176 4.47 18.20 -16.77
N GLU A 177 5.71 17.84 -17.09
CA GLU A 177 6.20 17.90 -18.48
C GLU A 177 5.90 16.65 -19.34
N LEU A 178 5.46 15.53 -18.75
CA LEU A 178 5.17 14.31 -19.53
C LEU A 178 3.68 14.09 -19.85
N GLU A 179 2.77 14.78 -19.17
CA GLU A 179 1.33 14.62 -19.37
C GLU A 179 0.77 15.58 -20.45
N ASP A 180 1.46 16.69 -20.75
CA ASP A 180 1.00 17.64 -21.77
C ASP A 180 1.35 17.20 -23.20
N SER A 181 2.42 16.41 -23.35
CA SER A 181 2.82 15.88 -24.66
C SER A 181 1.92 14.74 -25.16
N MET A 182 1.06 14.16 -24.30
CA MET A 182 0.10 13.11 -24.70
C MET A 182 -1.29 13.65 -25.00
N LYS A 183 -1.64 14.86 -24.52
CA LYS A 183 -2.96 15.46 -24.80
C LYS A 183 -3.00 16.11 -26.18
N THR A 184 -1.91 16.75 -26.59
CA THR A 184 -1.78 17.34 -27.94
C THR A 184 -1.88 16.30 -29.05
N SER A 185 -1.31 15.11 -28.86
CA SER A 185 -1.34 14.03 -29.86
C SER A 185 -2.73 13.40 -30.06
N VAL A 186 -3.59 13.39 -29.03
CA VAL A 186 -4.93 12.78 -29.13
C VAL A 186 -5.93 13.74 -29.77
N GLU A 187 -5.84 15.06 -29.51
CA GLU A 187 -6.74 16.04 -30.12
C GLU A 187 -6.47 16.26 -31.62
N GLU A 188 -5.20 16.18 -32.03
CA GLU A 188 -4.83 16.28 -33.45
C GLU A 188 -5.31 15.06 -34.26
N PHE A 189 -5.25 13.85 -33.67
CA PHE A 189 -5.71 12.62 -34.32
C PHE A 189 -7.24 12.53 -34.49
N VAL A 190 -8.02 13.11 -33.57
CA VAL A 190 -9.49 13.12 -33.65
C VAL A 190 -10.00 14.17 -34.64
N THR A 191 -9.26 15.26 -34.82
CA THR A 191 -9.64 16.36 -35.73
C THR A 191 -9.41 15.97 -37.20
N SER A 192 -8.34 15.24 -37.51
CA SER A 192 -8.05 14.78 -38.88
C SER A 192 -9.03 13.73 -39.43
N ARG A 193 -9.77 13.01 -38.58
CA ARG A 193 -10.73 11.97 -39.01
C ARG A 193 -12.15 12.48 -39.27
N ARG A 194 -12.43 13.77 -39.04
CA ARG A 194 -13.77 14.35 -39.18
C ARG A 194 -14.02 15.07 -40.51
N LEU A 195 -13.06 15.02 -41.45
CA LEU A 195 -13.14 15.69 -42.75
C LEU A 195 -13.30 14.74 -43.96
N ASP A 196 -13.37 13.42 -43.75
CA ASP A 196 -13.57 12.44 -44.83
C ASP A 196 -14.93 11.71 -44.73
N ILE A 197 -16.03 12.48 -44.60
CA ILE A 197 -17.40 12.04 -44.95
C ILE A 197 -18.12 13.19 -45.65
#